data_AF-A0A965CJD0-F1
#
_entry.id   AF-A0A965CJD0-F1
#
_cell.length_a   1.000
_cell.length_b   1.000
_cell.length_c   1.000
_cell.angle_alpha   90.00
_cell.angle_beta   90.00
_cell.angle_gamma   90.00
#
_symmetry.space_group_name_H-M   'P 1'
#
loop_
_entity.id
_entity.type
_entity.pdbx_description
1 polymer ?
#
loop_
_entity_poly.entity_id
_entity_poly.type
_entity_poly.pdbx_seq_one_letter_code
_entity_poly.pdbx_strand_id
1 'polypeptide(L)'
;SITSFRNGSIAALIISMGEFGILFAIPLWLQNVLGLSPVDSGLVLLWLAGGAFMASGIGGALSGKLAPALAVRIGVGLELLGVIGVAAFSNDQAGWGPIAPCLFIYGLGIGLATAQLTGVIMVDVPMNQIGQASGSQSTVRQIGSALGIAVLGTVLFTQVQSALTAKLAGLGFTGASADSFTDQVVESAGGVIPVFENTTQIPAEYVQAAKDAFTEGAQWAAVSAALFLAIGFVATFRLSKHQHGEEVSK
;
A
#
# COMPACT_ATOMS: atom_id res chain seq x y z
N SER A 1 12.32 0.66 30.82
CA SER A 1 11.27 0.92 29.81
C SER A 1 11.67 0.20 28.54
N ILE A 2 10.76 -0.53 27.89
CA ILE A 2 11.10 -1.27 26.66
C ILE A 2 11.03 -0.29 25.48
N THR A 3 12.01 0.60 25.40
CA THR A 3 12.06 1.66 24.38
C THR A 3 12.04 1.08 22.96
N SER A 4 12.64 -0.11 22.78
CA SER A 4 12.58 -0.87 21.51
C SER A 4 11.16 -1.31 21.17
N PHE A 5 10.41 -1.89 22.12
CA PHE A 5 9.03 -2.31 21.90
C PHE A 5 8.13 -1.12 21.52
N ARG A 6 8.17 -0.03 22.30
CA ARG A 6 7.38 1.18 22.01
C ARG A 6 7.69 1.75 20.61
N ASN A 7 8.97 1.97 20.31
CA ASN A 7 9.39 2.55 19.03
C ASN A 7 9.09 1.59 17.87
N GLY A 8 9.24 0.29 18.11
CA GLY A 8 8.91 -0.81 17.20
C GLY A 8 7.44 -0.86 16.86
N SER A 9 6.57 -0.77 17.86
CA SER A 9 5.12 -0.72 17.66
C SER A 9 4.71 0.53 16.89
N ILE A 10 5.29 1.70 17.17
CA ILE A 10 5.02 2.92 16.38
C ILE A 10 5.47 2.73 14.92
N ALA A 11 6.66 2.19 14.69
CA ALA A 11 7.15 1.93 13.33
C ALA A 11 6.24 0.94 12.60
N ALA A 12 5.84 -0.16 13.24
CA ALA A 12 4.96 -1.16 12.67
C ALA A 12 3.56 -0.60 12.36
N LEU A 13 3.01 0.28 13.21
CA LEU A 13 1.75 0.97 12.95
C LEU A 13 1.85 1.78 11.65
N ILE A 14 2.89 2.62 11.54
CA ILE A 14 3.07 3.51 10.38
C ILE A 14 3.34 2.72 9.10
N ILE A 15 4.18 1.68 9.17
CA ILE A 15 4.44 0.79 8.03
C ILE A 15 3.14 0.14 7.58
N SER A 16 2.38 -0.46 8.52
CA SER A 16 1.12 -1.13 8.18
C SER A 16 0.04 -0.18 7.64
N MET A 17 0.08 1.12 7.96
CA MET A 17 -0.79 2.11 7.32
C MET A 17 -0.52 2.24 5.81
N GLY A 18 0.75 2.37 5.42
CA GLY A 18 1.11 2.42 3.99
C GLY A 18 0.91 1.07 3.30
N GLU A 19 1.26 -0.01 4.01
CA GLU A 19 1.34 -1.38 3.47
C GLU A 19 -0.03 -1.90 2.96
N PHE A 20 -1.08 -1.72 3.77
CA PHE A 20 -2.41 -2.27 3.47
C PHE A 20 -3.35 -1.28 2.78
N GLY A 21 -3.14 0.02 2.94
CA GLY A 21 -4.02 1.02 2.30
C GLY A 21 -3.90 1.02 0.77
N ILE A 22 -2.70 0.77 0.21
CA ILE A 22 -2.53 0.66 -1.25
C ILE A 22 -3.15 -0.62 -1.83
N LEU A 23 -3.19 -1.70 -1.04
CA LEU A 23 -3.84 -2.97 -1.42
C LEU A 23 -5.35 -2.86 -1.55
N PHE A 24 -5.94 -1.80 -0.98
CA PHE A 24 -7.34 -1.45 -1.21
C PHE A 24 -7.54 -0.75 -2.57
N ALA A 25 -6.62 0.14 -2.98
CA ALA A 25 -6.77 0.94 -4.20
C ALA A 25 -6.45 0.17 -5.50
N ILE A 26 -5.42 -0.70 -5.48
CA ILE A 26 -4.97 -1.42 -6.68
C ILE A 26 -6.09 -2.26 -7.32
N PRO A 27 -6.84 -3.12 -6.57
CA PRO A 27 -7.87 -3.96 -7.18
C PRO A 27 -9.04 -3.14 -7.72
N LEU A 28 -9.36 -2.00 -7.08
CA LEU A 28 -10.39 -1.09 -7.57
C LEU A 28 -9.97 -0.48 -8.91
N TRP A 29 -8.72 -0.03 -9.02
CA TRP A 29 -8.20 0.52 -10.28
C TRP A 29 -8.17 -0.54 -11.40
N LEU A 30 -7.67 -1.75 -11.10
CA LEU A 30 -7.63 -2.86 -12.07
C LEU A 30 -9.03 -3.23 -12.60
N GLN A 31 -10.03 -3.29 -11.74
CA GLN A 31 -11.38 -3.69 -12.13
C GLN A 31 -12.15 -2.54 -12.79
N ASN A 32 -12.11 -1.36 -12.17
CA ASN A 32 -13.01 -0.26 -12.54
C ASN A 32 -12.45 0.62 -13.67
N VAL A 33 -11.12 0.68 -13.83
CA VAL A 33 -10.46 1.46 -14.88
C VAL A 33 -10.03 0.56 -16.03
N LEU A 34 -9.25 -0.48 -15.75
CA LEU A 34 -8.77 -1.41 -16.79
C LEU A 34 -9.83 -2.43 -17.23
N GLY A 35 -10.99 -2.47 -16.57
CA GLY A 35 -12.08 -3.38 -16.92
C GLY A 35 -11.77 -4.85 -16.67
N LEU A 36 -10.77 -5.17 -15.82
CA LEU A 36 -10.43 -6.56 -15.53
C LEU A 36 -11.53 -7.24 -14.71
N SER A 37 -11.74 -8.52 -14.95
CA SER A 37 -12.58 -9.32 -14.07
C SER A 37 -11.96 -9.43 -12.66
N PRO A 38 -12.73 -9.77 -11.62
CA PRO A 38 -12.18 -10.03 -10.29
C PRO A 38 -11.10 -11.12 -10.31
N VAL A 39 -11.26 -12.13 -11.17
CA VAL A 39 -10.28 -13.22 -11.34
C VAL A 39 -8.98 -12.70 -11.95
N ASP A 40 -9.07 -11.95 -13.06
CA ASP A 40 -7.89 -11.40 -13.73
C ASP A 40 -7.15 -10.40 -12.84
N SER A 41 -7.89 -9.59 -12.07
CA SER A 41 -7.30 -8.70 -11.05
C SER A 41 -6.56 -9.50 -9.98
N GLY A 42 -7.13 -10.63 -9.54
CA GLY A 42 -6.45 -11.57 -8.64
C GLY A 42 -5.17 -12.14 -9.25
N LEU A 43 -5.16 -12.46 -10.55
CA LEU A 43 -3.97 -12.93 -11.26
C LEU A 43 -2.87 -11.85 -11.31
N VAL A 44 -3.23 -10.58 -11.46
CA VAL A 44 -2.24 -9.48 -11.36
C VAL A 44 -1.66 -9.38 -9.95
N LEU A 45 -2.48 -9.55 -8.91
CA LEU A 45 -2.01 -9.56 -7.53
C LEU A 45 -1.10 -10.77 -7.20
N LEU A 46 -1.08 -11.82 -8.04
CA LEU A 46 -0.12 -12.92 -7.88
C LEU A 46 1.33 -12.46 -8.05
N TRP A 47 1.61 -11.36 -8.75
CA TRP A 47 2.97 -10.82 -8.80
C TRP A 47 3.45 -10.39 -7.41
N LEU A 48 2.57 -9.75 -6.64
CA LEU A 48 2.84 -9.42 -5.25
C LEU A 48 3.03 -10.68 -4.40
N ALA A 49 2.11 -11.65 -4.52
CA ALA A 49 2.23 -12.90 -3.78
C ALA A 49 3.52 -13.66 -4.13
N GLY A 50 3.92 -13.66 -5.40
CA GLY A 50 5.17 -14.25 -5.88
C GLY A 50 6.40 -13.58 -5.28
N GLY A 51 6.40 -12.24 -5.19
CA GLY A 51 7.45 -11.49 -4.51
C GLY A 51 7.56 -11.88 -3.02
N ALA A 52 6.42 -11.89 -2.32
CA ALA A 52 6.37 -12.26 -0.90
C ALA A 52 6.81 -13.71 -0.65
N PHE A 53 6.41 -14.63 -1.53
CA PHE A 53 6.84 -16.02 -1.49
C PHE A 53 8.36 -16.15 -1.69
N MET A 54 8.92 -15.45 -2.67
CA MET A 54 10.37 -15.43 -2.89
C MET A 54 11.14 -14.83 -1.71
N ALA A 55 10.58 -13.84 -1.04
CA ALA A 55 11.17 -13.27 0.17
C ALA A 55 11.34 -14.31 1.29
N SER A 56 10.43 -15.29 1.40
CA SER A 56 10.55 -16.39 2.37
C SER A 56 11.81 -17.23 2.12
N GLY A 57 12.07 -17.59 0.86
CA GLY A 57 13.28 -18.31 0.47
C GLY A 57 14.56 -17.50 0.74
N ILE A 58 14.54 -16.21 0.41
CA ILE A 58 15.66 -15.29 0.68
C ILE A 58 15.91 -15.15 2.18
N GLY A 59 14.84 -14.97 2.98
CA GLY A 59 14.91 -14.86 4.42
C GLY A 59 15.49 -16.12 5.08
N GLY A 60 15.10 -17.31 4.59
CA GLY A 60 15.70 -18.58 5.01
C GLY A 60 17.19 -18.67 4.66
N ALA A 61 17.57 -18.34 3.42
CA ALA A 61 18.96 -18.40 2.95
C ALA A 61 19.89 -17.38 3.63
N LEU A 62 19.36 -16.23 4.03
CA LEU A 62 20.06 -15.16 4.74
C LEU A 62 19.97 -15.27 6.27
N SER A 63 19.29 -16.29 6.79
CA SER A 63 19.18 -16.55 8.22
C SER A 63 20.58 -16.69 8.84
N GLY A 64 20.83 -15.93 9.92
CA GLY A 64 22.13 -15.87 10.59
C GLY A 64 23.25 -15.11 9.84
N LYS A 65 23.01 -14.65 8.60
CA LYS A 65 23.99 -13.88 7.81
C LYS A 65 23.68 -12.39 7.76
N LEU A 66 22.41 -12.02 7.88
CA LEU A 66 21.94 -10.64 7.81
C LEU A 66 21.39 -10.19 9.17
N ALA A 67 21.81 -9.01 9.65
CA ALA A 67 21.26 -8.44 10.86
C ALA A 67 19.73 -8.23 10.71
N PRO A 68 18.88 -8.67 11.67
CA PRO A 68 17.43 -8.59 11.54
C PRO A 68 16.91 -7.16 11.26
N ALA A 69 17.50 -6.14 11.91
CA ALA A 69 17.14 -4.74 11.67
C ALA A 69 17.50 -4.26 10.25
N LEU A 70 18.56 -4.80 9.65
CA LEU A 70 18.93 -4.49 8.27
C LEU A 70 17.98 -5.17 7.27
N ALA A 71 17.57 -6.41 7.55
CA ALA A 71 16.56 -7.10 6.75
C ALA A 71 15.23 -6.34 6.70
N VAL A 72 14.77 -5.83 7.86
CA VAL A 72 13.57 -4.96 7.93
C VAL A 72 13.73 -3.72 7.06
N ARG A 73 14.89 -3.03 7.13
CA ARG A 73 15.14 -1.85 6.31
C ARG A 73 15.12 -2.17 4.82
N ILE A 74 15.80 -3.23 4.40
CA ILE A 74 15.79 -3.63 2.99
C ILE A 74 14.35 -3.94 2.55
N GLY A 75 13.58 -4.65 3.37
CA GLY A 75 12.18 -4.95 3.10
C GLY A 75 11.33 -3.70 2.90
N VAL A 76 11.32 -2.79 3.88
CA VAL A 76 10.55 -1.53 3.79
C VAL A 76 11.07 -0.62 2.66
N GLY A 77 12.36 -0.66 2.36
CA GLY A 77 12.93 0.04 1.21
C GLY A 77 12.42 -0.49 -0.13
N LEU A 78 12.29 -1.81 -0.27
CA LEU A 78 11.70 -2.45 -1.44
C LEU A 78 10.19 -2.16 -1.53
N GLU A 79 9.46 -2.16 -0.41
CA GLU A 79 8.06 -1.71 -0.37
C GLU A 79 7.93 -0.27 -0.90
N LEU A 80 8.78 0.64 -0.42
CA LEU A 80 8.79 2.03 -0.85
C LEU A 80 9.07 2.16 -2.36
N LEU A 81 10.05 1.43 -2.89
CA LEU A 81 10.35 1.43 -4.32
C LEU A 81 9.20 0.86 -5.14
N GLY A 82 8.59 -0.25 -4.70
CA GLY A 82 7.47 -0.88 -5.38
C GLY A 82 6.27 0.06 -5.47
N VAL A 83 5.92 0.74 -4.37
CA VAL A 83 4.76 1.64 -4.37
C VAL A 83 5.00 2.94 -5.13
N ILE A 84 6.23 3.46 -5.14
CA ILE A 84 6.61 4.58 -6.02
C ILE A 84 6.48 4.17 -7.48
N GLY A 85 6.87 2.93 -7.83
CA GLY A 85 6.67 2.37 -9.16
C GLY A 85 5.20 2.30 -9.53
N VAL A 86 4.32 1.85 -8.63
CA VAL A 86 2.86 1.88 -8.85
C VAL A 86 2.38 3.30 -9.12
N ALA A 87 2.77 4.28 -8.29
CA ALA A 87 2.41 5.68 -8.50
C ALA A 87 2.88 6.25 -9.85
N ALA A 88 4.07 5.85 -10.30
CA ALA A 88 4.68 6.36 -11.52
C ALA A 88 4.15 5.69 -12.80
N PHE A 89 3.78 4.41 -12.72
CA PHE A 89 3.47 3.59 -13.90
C PHE A 89 1.99 3.20 -14.02
N SER A 90 1.14 3.49 -13.02
CA SER A 90 -0.30 3.36 -13.17
C SER A 90 -0.80 4.29 -14.27
N ASN A 91 -1.27 3.69 -15.36
CA ASN A 91 -1.77 4.37 -16.54
C ASN A 91 -2.86 3.51 -17.17
N ASP A 92 -4.01 4.12 -17.46
CA ASP A 92 -5.19 3.44 -17.98
C ASP A 92 -5.01 2.91 -19.42
N GLN A 93 -4.14 3.52 -20.22
CA GLN A 93 -3.82 3.09 -21.59
C GLN A 93 -2.73 2.02 -21.66
N ALA A 94 -1.77 2.03 -20.73
CA ALA A 94 -0.65 1.08 -20.70
C ALA A 94 -1.03 -0.29 -20.10
N GLY A 95 -2.21 -0.39 -19.47
CA GLY A 95 -2.67 -1.58 -18.78
C GLY A 95 -1.87 -1.89 -17.51
N TRP A 96 -1.96 -3.14 -17.05
CA TRP A 96 -1.34 -3.57 -15.79
C TRP A 96 0.13 -4.02 -15.93
N GLY A 97 0.62 -4.25 -17.15
CA GLY A 97 1.97 -4.77 -17.41
C GLY A 97 3.09 -3.98 -16.72
N PRO A 98 3.09 -2.64 -16.77
CA PRO A 98 4.10 -1.81 -16.09
C PRO A 98 4.07 -1.90 -14.55
N ILE A 99 2.90 -2.17 -13.95
CA ILE A 99 2.79 -2.25 -12.47
C ILE A 99 3.13 -3.64 -11.92
N ALA A 100 3.03 -4.70 -12.72
CA ALA A 100 3.36 -6.07 -12.30
C ALA A 100 4.76 -6.23 -11.67
N PRO A 101 5.87 -5.76 -12.28
CA PRO A 101 7.18 -5.82 -11.63
C PRO A 101 7.24 -4.97 -10.36
N CYS A 102 6.52 -3.86 -10.30
CA CYS A 102 6.43 -3.01 -9.11
C CYS A 102 5.73 -3.75 -7.96
N LEU A 103 4.64 -4.45 -8.24
CA LEU A 103 3.93 -5.31 -7.29
C LEU A 103 4.80 -6.45 -6.79
N PHE A 104 5.60 -7.05 -7.67
CA PHE A 104 6.55 -8.09 -7.29
C PHE A 104 7.63 -7.56 -6.33
N ILE A 105 8.24 -6.40 -6.64
CA ILE A 105 9.21 -5.73 -5.77
C ILE A 105 8.56 -5.37 -4.42
N TYR A 106 7.33 -4.86 -4.47
CA TYR A 106 6.55 -4.53 -3.27
C TYR A 106 6.32 -5.76 -2.38
N GLY A 107 5.84 -6.86 -2.95
CA GLY A 107 5.65 -8.12 -2.24
C GLY A 107 6.94 -8.70 -1.67
N LEU A 108 8.04 -8.60 -2.42
CA LEU A 108 9.37 -8.99 -1.96
C LEU A 108 9.77 -8.21 -0.69
N GLY A 109 9.47 -6.91 -0.68
CA GLY A 109 9.66 -6.04 0.47
C GLY A 109 8.84 -6.47 1.68
N ILE A 110 7.53 -6.65 1.49
CA ILE A 110 6.58 -7.11 2.53
C ILE A 110 7.07 -8.38 3.21
N GLY A 111 7.44 -9.39 2.40
CA GLY A 111 7.86 -10.69 2.93
C GLY A 111 9.16 -10.60 3.71
N LEU A 112 10.12 -9.79 3.25
CA LEU A 112 11.41 -9.62 3.93
C LEU A 112 11.27 -8.83 5.23
N ALA A 113 10.45 -7.76 5.23
CA ALA A 113 10.18 -6.94 6.39
C ALA A 113 9.43 -7.74 7.47
N THR A 114 8.31 -8.38 7.09
CA THR A 114 7.44 -9.11 8.02
C THR A 114 8.16 -10.26 8.72
N ALA A 115 9.08 -10.95 8.02
CA ALA A 115 9.83 -12.08 8.57
C ALA A 115 10.69 -11.69 9.79
N GLN A 116 11.20 -10.46 9.83
CA GLN A 116 12.19 -10.04 10.84
C GLN A 116 11.66 -8.97 11.80
N LEU A 117 10.64 -8.20 11.40
CA LEU A 117 10.11 -7.09 12.19
C LEU A 117 9.65 -7.52 13.58
N THR A 118 8.90 -8.62 13.68
CA THR A 118 8.43 -9.15 14.96
C THR A 118 9.58 -9.47 15.91
N GLY A 119 10.63 -10.14 15.40
CA GLY A 119 11.81 -10.48 16.19
C GLY A 119 12.59 -9.24 16.67
N VAL A 120 12.74 -8.23 15.81
CA VAL A 120 13.41 -6.97 16.15
C VAL A 120 12.67 -6.23 17.28
N ILE A 121 11.33 -6.23 17.25
CA ILE A 121 10.50 -5.52 18.23
C ILE A 121 10.49 -6.24 19.58
N MET A 122 10.59 -7.58 19.56
CA MET A 122 10.52 -8.41 20.76
C MET A 122 11.87 -8.62 21.46
N VAL A 123 12.97 -8.13 20.91
CA VAL A 123 14.32 -8.42 21.41
C VAL A 123 14.53 -8.08 22.89
N ASP A 124 13.91 -7.01 23.37
CA ASP A 124 14.01 -6.54 24.76
C ASP A 124 12.83 -6.99 25.64
N VAL A 125 11.93 -7.82 25.12
CA VAL A 125 10.74 -8.28 25.85
C VAL A 125 11.09 -9.52 26.68
N PRO A 126 10.85 -9.50 28.01
CA PRO A 126 11.06 -10.67 28.87
C PRO A 126 10.25 -11.89 28.39
N MET A 127 10.84 -13.09 28.43
CA MET A 127 10.20 -14.34 27.95
C MET A 127 8.80 -14.59 28.55
N ASN A 128 8.59 -14.24 29.82
CA ASN A 128 7.29 -14.37 30.49
C ASN A 128 6.21 -13.38 30.01
N GLN A 129 6.58 -12.38 29.21
CA GLN A 129 5.69 -11.34 28.65
C GLN A 129 5.60 -11.41 27.12
N ILE A 130 6.36 -12.28 26.44
CA ILE A 130 6.39 -12.38 24.97
C ILE A 130 5.00 -12.61 24.37
N GLY A 131 4.17 -13.46 25.00
CA GLY A 131 2.81 -13.69 24.53
C GLY A 131 1.92 -12.44 24.56
N GLN A 132 2.08 -11.60 25.59
CA GLN A 132 1.33 -10.34 25.70
C GLN A 132 1.86 -9.28 24.73
N ALA A 133 3.19 -9.20 24.57
CA ALA A 133 3.82 -8.30 23.64
C ALA A 133 3.48 -8.63 22.17
N SER A 134 3.43 -9.92 21.80
CA SER A 134 3.05 -10.35 20.45
C SER A 134 1.58 -10.07 20.14
N GLY A 135 0.68 -10.31 21.10
CA GLY A 135 -0.72 -9.92 20.99
C GLY A 135 -0.87 -8.41 20.77
N SER A 136 -0.25 -7.59 21.64
CA SER A 136 -0.27 -6.14 21.52
C SER A 136 0.29 -5.66 20.18
N GLN A 137 1.40 -6.24 19.73
CA GLN A 137 2.02 -5.90 18.46
C GLN A 137 1.13 -6.24 17.24
N SER A 138 0.44 -7.38 17.28
CA SER A 138 -0.54 -7.75 16.25
C SER A 138 -1.72 -6.77 16.21
N THR A 139 -2.25 -6.40 17.38
CA THR A 139 -3.32 -5.39 17.48
C THR A 139 -2.89 -4.04 16.93
N VAL A 140 -1.67 -3.60 17.22
CA VAL A 140 -1.10 -2.34 16.68
C VAL A 140 -1.03 -2.39 15.15
N ARG A 141 -0.58 -3.51 14.57
CA ARG A 141 -0.58 -3.68 13.11
C ARG A 141 -1.98 -3.64 12.52
N GLN A 142 -2.95 -4.32 13.11
CA GLN A 142 -4.34 -4.31 12.65
C GLN A 142 -4.96 -2.91 12.69
N ILE A 143 -4.69 -2.14 13.76
CA ILE A 143 -5.08 -0.72 13.84
C ILE A 143 -4.41 0.07 12.72
N GLY A 144 -3.11 -0.11 12.51
CA GLY A 144 -2.37 0.52 11.42
C GLY A 144 -2.98 0.21 10.04
N SER A 145 -3.27 -1.06 9.75
CA SER A 145 -3.91 -1.47 8.50
C SER A 145 -5.29 -0.84 8.31
N ALA A 146 -6.13 -0.82 9.34
CA ALA A 146 -7.47 -0.23 9.28
C ALA A 146 -7.40 1.30 9.05
N LEU A 147 -6.51 2.00 9.76
CA LEU A 147 -6.25 3.42 9.54
C LEU A 147 -5.70 3.69 8.15
N GLY A 148 -4.80 2.83 7.67
CA GLY A 148 -4.25 2.89 6.32
C GLY A 148 -5.34 2.84 5.25
N ILE A 149 -6.20 1.82 5.32
CA ILE A 149 -7.33 1.67 4.39
C ILE A 149 -8.25 2.90 4.45
N ALA A 150 -8.60 3.38 5.65
CA ALA A 150 -9.46 4.55 5.80
C ALA A 150 -8.83 5.83 5.23
N VAL A 151 -7.57 6.11 5.55
CA VAL A 151 -6.88 7.33 5.09
C VAL A 151 -6.61 7.27 3.59
N LEU A 152 -6.06 6.16 3.08
CA LEU A 152 -5.72 6.05 1.66
C LEU A 152 -6.97 5.93 0.79
N GLY A 153 -8.04 5.29 1.28
CA GLY A 153 -9.35 5.32 0.64
C GLY A 153 -9.94 6.74 0.58
N THR A 154 -9.82 7.50 1.67
CA THR A 154 -10.25 8.91 1.69
C THR A 154 -9.46 9.74 0.68
N VAL A 155 -8.14 9.58 0.61
CA VAL A 155 -7.29 10.25 -0.39
C VAL A 155 -7.72 9.88 -1.80
N LEU A 156 -7.87 8.58 -2.08
CA LEU A 156 -8.31 8.06 -3.38
C LEU A 156 -9.60 8.76 -3.81
N PHE A 157 -10.66 8.65 -3.02
CA PHE A 157 -11.99 9.13 -3.40
C PHE A 157 -12.13 10.66 -3.41
N THR A 158 -11.45 11.36 -2.50
CA THR A 158 -11.37 12.83 -2.53
C THR A 158 -10.71 13.31 -3.82
N GLN A 159 -9.64 12.62 -4.24
CA GLN A 159 -8.95 12.97 -5.46
C GLN A 159 -9.75 12.59 -6.70
N VAL A 160 -10.43 11.44 -6.70
CA VAL A 160 -11.35 11.08 -7.80
C VAL A 160 -12.43 12.15 -7.95
N GLN A 161 -13.09 12.57 -6.86
CA GLN A 161 -14.09 13.64 -6.90
C GLN A 161 -13.51 14.92 -7.51
N SER A 162 -12.39 15.41 -6.96
CA SER A 162 -11.79 16.67 -7.38
C SER A 162 -11.33 16.64 -8.84
N ALA A 163 -10.65 15.56 -9.26
CA ALA A 163 -10.12 15.42 -10.61
C ALA A 163 -11.26 15.23 -11.62
N LEU A 164 -12.29 14.45 -11.29
CA LEU A 164 -13.42 14.21 -12.17
C LEU A 164 -14.24 15.49 -12.37
N THR A 165 -14.58 16.21 -11.29
CA THR A 165 -15.29 17.50 -11.40
C THR A 165 -14.52 18.48 -12.29
N ALA A 166 -13.20 18.58 -12.13
CA ALA A 166 -12.38 19.46 -12.96
C ALA A 166 -12.34 19.04 -14.43
N LYS A 167 -12.21 17.74 -14.72
CA LYS A 167 -12.20 17.20 -16.09
C LYS A 167 -13.54 17.38 -16.78
N LEU A 168 -14.66 17.11 -16.10
CA LEU A 168 -16.01 17.31 -16.65
C LEU A 168 -16.29 18.79 -16.94
N ALA A 169 -15.89 19.69 -16.03
CA ALA A 169 -16.00 21.12 -16.27
C ALA A 169 -15.20 21.57 -17.50
N GLY A 170 -14.01 21.00 -17.73
CA GLY A 170 -13.21 21.22 -18.93
C GLY A 170 -13.88 20.76 -20.23
N LEU A 171 -14.78 19.78 -20.15
CA LEU A 171 -15.61 19.30 -21.26
C LEU A 171 -16.94 20.08 -21.39
N GLY A 172 -17.16 21.09 -20.55
CA GLY A 172 -18.41 21.85 -20.51
C GLY A 172 -19.57 21.13 -19.79
N PHE A 173 -19.33 19.95 -19.22
CA PHE A 173 -20.32 19.21 -18.44
C PHE A 173 -20.32 19.70 -16.99
N THR A 174 -21.35 20.48 -16.63
CA THR A 174 -21.43 21.18 -15.33
C THR A 174 -22.85 21.14 -14.75
N GLY A 175 -22.99 21.54 -13.48
CA GLY A 175 -24.26 21.57 -12.77
C GLY A 175 -24.70 20.21 -12.22
N ALA A 176 -25.96 20.11 -11.80
CA ALA A 176 -26.47 18.97 -11.03
C ALA A 176 -26.29 17.60 -11.70
N SER A 177 -26.29 17.53 -13.04
CA SER A 177 -26.04 16.29 -13.77
C SER A 177 -24.57 15.85 -13.69
N ALA A 178 -23.62 16.80 -13.70
CA ALA A 178 -22.21 16.51 -13.53
C ALA A 178 -21.89 16.12 -12.07
N ASP A 179 -22.53 16.78 -11.11
CA ASP A 179 -22.42 16.43 -9.70
C ASP A 179 -22.94 15.00 -9.46
N SER A 180 -24.14 14.68 -9.94
CA SER A 180 -24.71 13.33 -9.82
C SER A 180 -23.88 12.26 -10.51
N PHE A 181 -23.26 12.56 -11.66
CA PHE A 181 -22.34 11.63 -12.32
C PHE A 181 -21.09 11.39 -11.48
N THR A 182 -20.50 12.45 -10.93
CA THR A 182 -19.31 12.37 -10.07
C THR A 182 -19.61 11.58 -8.80
N ASP A 183 -20.73 11.87 -8.14
CA ASP A 183 -21.17 11.19 -6.92
C ASP A 183 -21.40 9.69 -7.18
N GLN A 184 -22.03 9.32 -8.30
CA GLN A 184 -22.19 7.91 -8.68
C GLN A 184 -20.84 7.19 -8.85
N VAL A 185 -19.84 7.85 -9.44
CA VAL A 185 -18.49 7.28 -9.58
C VAL A 185 -17.84 7.09 -8.21
N VAL A 186 -17.91 8.08 -7.32
CA VAL A 186 -17.24 8.05 -6.02
C VAL A 186 -17.93 7.11 -5.03
N GLU A 187 -19.25 7.19 -4.89
CA GLU A 187 -20.03 6.35 -3.95
C GLU A 187 -19.99 4.87 -4.34
N SER A 188 -19.89 4.54 -5.62
CA SER A 188 -19.73 3.16 -6.09
C SER A 188 -18.28 2.66 -6.06
N ALA A 189 -17.34 3.47 -5.54
CA ALA A 189 -15.91 3.21 -5.58
C ALA A 189 -15.37 2.93 -7.01
N GLY A 190 -15.98 3.54 -8.03
CA GLY A 190 -15.67 3.36 -9.44
C GLY A 190 -16.43 2.22 -10.12
N GLY A 191 -17.21 1.42 -9.40
CA GLY A 191 -17.90 0.25 -9.96
C GLY A 191 -18.91 0.56 -11.07
N VAL A 192 -19.37 1.81 -11.18
CA VAL A 192 -20.25 2.25 -12.28
C VAL A 192 -19.49 2.57 -13.57
N ILE A 193 -18.17 2.78 -13.55
CA ILE A 193 -17.39 3.17 -14.73
C ILE A 193 -17.53 2.13 -15.87
N PRO A 194 -17.38 0.81 -15.64
CA PRO A 194 -17.60 -0.19 -16.69
C PRO A 194 -19.06 -0.23 -17.18
N VAL A 195 -20.02 0.14 -16.34
CA VAL A 195 -21.45 0.21 -16.72
C VAL A 195 -21.68 1.38 -17.68
N PHE A 196 -21.07 2.53 -17.38
CA PHE A 196 -21.15 3.71 -18.23
C PHE A 196 -20.51 3.48 -19.59
N GLU A 197 -19.38 2.78 -19.64
CA GLU A 197 -18.70 2.41 -20.90
C GLU A 197 -19.59 1.58 -21.84
N ASN A 198 -20.43 0.70 -21.28
CA ASN A 198 -21.35 -0.13 -22.04
C ASN A 198 -22.70 0.55 -22.37
N THR A 199 -22.91 1.79 -21.89
CA THR A 199 -24.17 2.52 -22.06
C THR A 199 -24.03 3.59 -23.15
N THR A 200 -24.79 3.47 -24.25
CA THR A 200 -24.70 4.38 -25.41
C THR A 200 -25.16 5.81 -25.14
N GLN A 201 -25.80 6.08 -23.99
CA GLN A 201 -26.31 7.39 -23.61
C GLN A 201 -25.26 8.28 -22.93
N ILE A 202 -24.12 7.73 -22.50
CA ILE A 202 -23.06 8.48 -21.84
C ILE A 202 -21.94 8.75 -22.84
N PRO A 203 -21.60 10.02 -23.13
CA PRO A 203 -20.48 10.36 -23.99
C PRO A 203 -19.17 9.70 -23.53
N ALA A 204 -18.42 9.11 -24.47
CA ALA A 204 -17.17 8.41 -24.19
C ALA A 204 -16.13 9.30 -23.48
N GLU A 205 -16.15 10.60 -23.75
CA GLU A 205 -15.28 11.58 -23.10
C GLU A 205 -15.55 11.72 -21.59
N TYR A 206 -16.79 11.53 -21.13
CA TYR A 206 -17.12 11.57 -19.70
C TYR A 206 -16.69 10.28 -18.99
N VAL A 207 -16.81 9.13 -19.67
CA VAL A 207 -16.30 7.85 -19.17
C VAL A 207 -14.78 7.88 -19.08
N GLN A 208 -14.10 8.42 -20.10
CA GLN A 208 -12.65 8.60 -20.09
C GLN A 208 -12.21 9.56 -18.98
N ALA A 209 -12.92 10.65 -18.76
CA ALA A 209 -12.65 11.55 -17.64
C ALA A 209 -12.74 10.83 -16.28
N ALA A 210 -13.69 9.91 -16.11
CA ALA A 210 -13.80 9.08 -14.91
C ALA A 210 -12.64 8.10 -14.76
N LYS A 211 -12.24 7.41 -15.84
CA LYS A 211 -11.07 6.50 -15.85
C LYS A 211 -9.78 7.23 -15.49
N ASP A 212 -9.55 8.40 -16.07
CA ASP A 212 -8.41 9.24 -15.76
C ASP A 212 -8.41 9.69 -14.29
N ALA A 213 -9.54 10.23 -13.81
CA ALA A 213 -9.66 10.73 -12.45
C ALA A 213 -9.46 9.63 -11.41
N PHE A 214 -9.95 8.42 -11.70
CA PHE A 214 -9.74 7.25 -10.84
C PHE A 214 -8.27 6.80 -10.85
N THR A 215 -7.61 6.84 -12.01
CA THR A 215 -6.17 6.57 -12.12
C THR A 215 -5.36 7.57 -11.33
N GLU A 216 -5.68 8.87 -11.44
CA GLU A 216 -5.04 9.92 -10.65
C GLU A 216 -5.24 9.71 -9.15
N GLY A 217 -6.46 9.37 -8.72
CA GLY A 217 -6.72 9.04 -7.31
C GLY A 217 -5.92 7.84 -6.82
N ALA A 218 -5.75 6.80 -7.64
CA ALA A 218 -4.93 5.64 -7.30
C ALA A 218 -3.44 6.00 -7.20
N GLN A 219 -2.95 6.88 -8.07
CA GLN A 219 -1.59 7.43 -7.99
C GLN A 219 -1.39 8.22 -6.69
N TRP A 220 -2.33 9.07 -6.29
CA TRP A 220 -2.25 9.83 -5.03
C TRP A 220 -2.35 8.95 -3.78
N ALA A 221 -3.15 7.88 -3.83
CA ALA A 221 -3.15 6.85 -2.79
C ALA A 221 -1.79 6.15 -2.69
N ALA A 222 -1.15 5.84 -3.83
CA ALA A 222 0.20 5.27 -3.87
C ALA A 222 1.28 6.24 -3.35
N VAL A 223 1.21 7.53 -3.71
CA VAL A 223 2.08 8.57 -3.14
C VAL A 223 1.89 8.68 -1.62
N SER A 224 0.65 8.61 -1.13
CA SER A 224 0.35 8.64 0.30
C SER A 224 0.88 7.39 1.02
N ALA A 225 0.76 6.21 0.41
CA ALA A 225 1.37 4.98 0.89
C ALA A 225 2.90 5.12 0.99
N ALA A 226 3.52 5.66 -0.07
CA ALA A 226 4.96 5.93 -0.11
C ALA A 226 5.39 6.86 1.02
N LEU A 227 4.60 7.89 1.33
CA LEU A 227 4.87 8.80 2.45
C LEU A 227 4.85 8.06 3.80
N PHE A 228 3.82 7.24 4.07
CA PHE A 228 3.77 6.45 5.29
C PHE A 228 4.94 5.45 5.38
N LEU A 229 5.24 4.75 4.29
CA LEU A 229 6.38 3.83 4.22
C LEU A 229 7.71 4.54 4.41
N ALA A 230 7.90 5.75 3.87
CA ALA A 230 9.11 6.54 4.08
C ALA A 230 9.26 6.96 5.56
N ILE A 231 8.17 7.40 6.21
CA ILE A 231 8.17 7.71 7.65
C ILE A 231 8.47 6.45 8.47
N GLY A 232 7.84 5.33 8.12
CA GLY A 232 8.07 4.02 8.73
C GLY A 232 9.52 3.56 8.58
N PHE A 233 10.08 3.70 7.38
CA PHE A 233 11.48 3.41 7.05
C PHE A 233 12.44 4.22 7.93
N VAL A 234 12.22 5.53 8.06
CA VAL A 234 13.00 6.39 8.95
C VAL A 234 12.86 5.95 10.41
N ALA A 235 11.66 5.55 10.85
CA ALA A 235 11.43 5.04 12.19
C ALA A 235 12.23 3.75 12.49
N THR A 236 12.49 2.91 11.49
CA THR A 236 13.30 1.68 11.68
C THR A 236 14.75 1.95 12.10
N PHE A 237 15.30 3.15 11.82
CA PHE A 237 16.66 3.49 12.27
C PHE A 237 16.76 3.62 13.79
N ARG A 238 15.65 3.94 14.46
CA ARG A 238 15.57 4.02 15.92
C ARG A 238 15.55 2.65 16.61
N LEU A 239 15.37 1.55 15.86
CA LEU A 239 15.37 0.18 16.39
C LEU A 239 16.78 -0.39 16.62
N SER A 240 17.80 0.14 15.94
CA SER A 240 19.15 -0.45 15.93
C SER A 240 20.09 0.08 17.02
N LYS A 241 19.65 1.03 17.84
CA LYS A 241 20.56 1.76 18.75
C LYS A 241 21.01 0.97 19.99
N HIS A 242 20.50 -0.24 20.24
CA HIS A 242 20.81 -1.01 21.46
C HIS A 242 21.69 -2.27 21.28
N GLN A 243 22.06 -2.65 20.05
CA GLN A 243 22.82 -3.90 19.83
C GLN A 243 24.35 -3.78 20.04
N HIS A 244 24.92 -2.58 20.19
CA HIS A 244 26.39 -2.38 20.30
C HIS A 244 26.90 -2.19 21.74
N GLY A 245 26.14 -2.57 22.76
CA GLY A 245 26.47 -2.29 24.17
C GLY A 245 27.23 -3.39 24.94
N GLU A 246 27.22 -4.64 24.48
CA GLU A 246 27.64 -5.78 25.34
C GLU A 246 28.78 -6.66 24.82
N GLU A 247 29.46 -6.30 23.72
CA GLU A 247 30.66 -7.05 23.27
C GLU A 247 31.99 -6.55 23.86
N VAL A 248 31.96 -5.62 24.83
CA VAL A 248 33.17 -5.21 25.58
C VAL A 248 33.01 -5.54 27.06
N SER A 249 32.83 -6.83 27.38
CA SER A 249 33.27 -7.42 28.65
C SER A 249 32.91 -8.92 28.68
N LYS A 250 33.77 -9.75 28.11
CA LYS A 250 34.12 -11.09 28.63
C LYS A 250 35.30 -11.66 27.86
#